data_AF-A0A382ALU4-F1
#
_entry.id   AF-A0A382ALU4-F1
#
_cell.length_a   1.000
_cell.length_b   1.000
_cell.length_c   1.000
_cell.angle_alpha   90.00
_cell.angle_beta   90.00
_cell.angle_gamma   90.00
#
_symmetry.space_group_name_H-M   'P 1'
#
loop_
_entity.id
_entity.type
_entity.pdbx_description
1 polymer ?
#
loop_
_entity_poly.entity_id
_entity_poly.type
_entity_poly.pdbx_seq_one_letter_code
_entity_poly.pdbx_strand_id
1 'polypeptide(L)'
;MKKHSLSFVLVCVFWFFGTAPALGASAESLDRIVSQIDSMFPPLEGVVVSVDRQILTLDLKQGQPIKQGDHLKLIRFGRDIIHPVSKKKIGRKETDLGEVEIIEVRQNFSLAKLMNPTTLARASDGVRSPFNELTFVVATPRIKTKKKTIDSDLLRIQLEEKLASHPRFQVPSFELDLWLLENNLSAQGLLTPKHLDQLSDQVKADYLLVSSVGSIKKKLVISYKLYSTRTGQLEKQAKILSDEFPIKQARQETSQNNDIQRSFTRPDNGLVQYVSKQEFQYRIVDLDVGDINGDGREELIVIAPNRVIVYDYRNKKLKQVARFRAENENHQFLGVDVGDINRNGRDEIFVTGRFDNSLSSFVLEAGPGKKRLKKTWDEVNLYFRIIHPFGTRPTLLAQAPG
;
A
#
# COMPACT_ATOMS: atom_id res chain seq x y z
N MET A 1 20.13 71.22 -20.01
CA MET A 1 20.41 70.36 -21.18
C MET A 1 21.81 69.78 -20.97
N LYS A 2 22.12 68.49 -20.89
CA LYS A 2 21.48 67.21 -21.22
C LYS A 2 21.71 66.23 -20.05
N LYS A 3 20.70 65.44 -19.68
CA LYS A 3 20.85 64.28 -18.77
C LYS A 3 21.44 63.12 -19.59
N HIS A 4 22.58 62.59 -19.18
CA HIS A 4 23.07 61.30 -19.67
C HIS A 4 22.68 60.22 -18.66
N SER A 5 21.71 59.38 -19.04
CA SER A 5 21.37 58.17 -18.29
C SER A 5 22.35 57.07 -18.67
N LEU A 6 23.17 56.63 -17.70
CA LEU A 6 23.95 55.40 -17.83
C LEU A 6 23.02 54.23 -17.49
N SER A 7 22.70 53.39 -18.48
CA SER A 7 21.94 52.17 -18.29
C SER A 7 22.89 51.05 -17.85
N PHE A 8 22.71 50.55 -16.62
CA PHE A 8 23.43 49.37 -16.13
C PHE A 8 22.55 48.15 -16.40
N VAL A 9 22.98 47.27 -17.32
CA VAL A 9 22.35 45.97 -17.54
C VAL A 9 22.96 44.99 -16.53
N LEU A 10 22.20 44.65 -15.50
CA LEU A 10 22.55 43.60 -14.55
C LEU A 10 22.15 42.25 -15.16
N VAL A 11 23.12 41.51 -15.71
CA VAL A 11 22.92 40.12 -16.12
C VAL A 11 23.03 39.24 -14.85
N CYS A 12 21.89 38.94 -14.23
CA CYS A 12 21.81 37.91 -13.20
C CYS A 12 21.87 36.53 -13.87
N VAL A 13 23.06 35.93 -13.89
CA VAL A 13 23.22 34.49 -14.18
C VAL A 13 22.69 33.72 -12.97
N PHE A 14 21.43 33.28 -13.05
CA PHE A 14 20.88 32.32 -12.09
C PHE A 14 21.58 30.97 -12.29
N TRP A 15 22.53 30.65 -11.41
CA TRP A 15 22.95 29.28 -11.20
C TRP A 15 21.77 28.52 -10.60
N PHE A 16 21.03 27.81 -11.45
CA PHE A 16 20.08 26.78 -11.02
C PHE A 16 20.88 25.64 -10.36
N PHE A 17 21.12 25.75 -9.06
CA PHE A 17 21.36 24.56 -8.25
C PHE A 17 20.00 23.86 -8.09
N GLY A 18 19.66 23.03 -9.09
CA GLY A 18 18.58 22.07 -8.94
C GLY A 18 18.97 21.05 -7.90
N THR A 19 18.54 21.25 -6.64
CA THR A 19 18.49 20.16 -5.68
C THR A 19 17.32 19.28 -6.09
N ALA A 20 17.63 18.15 -6.73
CA ALA A 20 16.65 17.09 -6.92
C ALA A 20 16.08 16.71 -5.54
N PRO A 21 14.74 16.59 -5.40
CA PRO A 21 14.16 16.14 -4.14
C PRO A 21 14.63 14.70 -3.86
N ALA A 22 15.23 14.50 -2.68
CA ALA A 22 15.94 13.30 -2.27
C ALA A 22 15.05 12.07 -1.96
N LEU A 23 13.74 12.14 -2.23
CA LEU A 23 12.79 11.04 -2.00
C LEU A 23 12.93 9.86 -2.98
N GLY A 24 13.80 9.95 -4.00
CA GLY A 24 13.99 8.91 -5.02
C GLY A 24 14.96 7.78 -4.63
N ALA A 25 15.95 8.05 -3.77
CA ALA A 25 17.08 7.13 -3.61
C ALA A 25 16.77 5.89 -2.75
N SER A 26 15.87 6.02 -1.77
CA SER A 26 15.42 4.88 -0.95
C SER A 26 14.56 3.91 -1.76
N ALA A 27 13.63 4.44 -2.57
CA ALA A 27 12.78 3.67 -3.48
C ALA A 27 13.61 2.91 -4.52
N GLU A 28 14.64 3.54 -5.11
CA GLU A 28 15.55 2.87 -6.04
C GLU A 28 16.28 1.67 -5.42
N SER A 29 16.68 1.77 -4.15
CA SER A 29 17.38 0.68 -3.47
C SER A 29 16.46 -0.55 -3.27
N LEU A 30 15.17 -0.32 -2.98
CA LEU A 30 14.16 -1.37 -2.85
C LEU A 30 13.79 -1.95 -4.21
N ASP A 31 13.63 -1.11 -5.25
CA ASP A 31 13.39 -1.55 -6.63
C ASP A 31 14.50 -2.46 -7.15
N ARG A 32 15.76 -2.18 -6.75
CA ARG A 32 16.90 -3.07 -7.05
C ARG A 32 16.80 -4.41 -6.31
N ILE A 33 16.27 -4.48 -5.09
CA ILE A 33 16.02 -5.77 -4.41
C ILE A 33 15.02 -6.58 -5.21
N VAL A 34 13.87 -6.00 -5.53
CA VAL A 34 12.79 -6.65 -6.28
C VAL A 34 13.32 -7.15 -7.63
N SER A 35 14.03 -6.29 -8.37
CA SER A 35 14.62 -6.65 -9.67
C SER A 35 15.66 -7.77 -9.57
N GLN A 36 16.49 -7.77 -8.52
CA GLN A 36 17.46 -8.84 -8.29
C GLN A 36 16.78 -10.17 -7.95
N ILE A 37 15.71 -10.15 -7.15
CA ILE A 37 14.92 -11.35 -6.85
C ILE A 37 14.24 -11.85 -8.14
N ASP A 38 13.63 -10.96 -8.92
CA ASP A 38 12.95 -11.30 -10.17
C ASP A 38 13.88 -11.96 -11.19
N SER A 39 15.11 -11.46 -11.28
CA SER A 39 16.15 -12.02 -12.16
C SER A 39 16.55 -13.47 -11.81
N MET A 40 16.22 -13.96 -10.61
CA MET A 40 16.45 -15.35 -10.23
C MET A 40 15.44 -16.31 -10.85
N PHE A 41 14.30 -15.80 -11.29
CA PHE A 41 13.18 -16.57 -11.81
C PHE A 41 12.84 -16.11 -13.23
N PRO A 42 13.77 -16.18 -14.20
CA PRO A 42 13.45 -15.76 -15.56
C PRO A 42 12.33 -16.66 -16.12
N PRO A 43 11.38 -16.10 -16.90
CA PRO A 43 10.36 -16.91 -17.55
C PRO A 43 11.04 -17.96 -18.43
N LEU A 44 10.68 -19.21 -18.21
CA LEU A 44 11.22 -20.34 -18.95
C LEU A 44 10.25 -20.70 -20.06
N GLU A 45 10.67 -20.50 -21.30
CA GLU A 45 9.93 -20.87 -22.50
C GLU A 45 10.81 -21.79 -23.35
N GLY A 46 10.16 -22.77 -23.99
CA GLY A 46 10.78 -23.70 -24.91
C GLY A 46 9.78 -24.20 -25.95
N VAL A 47 10.24 -25.09 -26.81
CA VAL A 47 9.51 -25.67 -27.92
C VAL A 47 9.66 -27.18 -27.92
N VAL A 48 8.59 -27.87 -28.26
CA VAL A 48 8.57 -29.30 -28.52
C VAL A 48 9.25 -29.58 -29.86
N VAL A 49 10.40 -30.25 -29.81
CA VAL A 49 11.19 -30.64 -30.99
C VAL A 49 10.63 -31.91 -31.63
N SER A 50 10.28 -32.92 -30.83
CA SER A 50 9.69 -34.17 -31.29
C SER A 50 8.72 -34.76 -30.27
N VAL A 51 7.83 -35.64 -30.74
CA VAL A 51 6.83 -36.33 -29.92
C VAL A 51 6.90 -37.82 -30.21
N ASP A 52 7.31 -38.61 -29.21
CA ASP A 52 7.42 -40.06 -29.27
C ASP A 52 6.44 -40.69 -28.26
N ARG A 53 5.25 -41.08 -28.74
CA ARG A 53 4.13 -41.58 -27.94
C ARG A 53 3.67 -40.57 -26.88
N GLN A 54 4.19 -40.68 -25.66
CA GLN A 54 3.87 -39.82 -24.51
C GLN A 54 5.08 -39.00 -24.04
N ILE A 55 6.24 -39.20 -24.67
CA ILE A 55 7.48 -38.50 -24.34
C ILE A 55 7.72 -37.42 -25.38
N LEU A 56 7.99 -36.21 -24.89
CA LEU A 56 8.31 -35.03 -25.68
C LEU A 56 9.79 -34.74 -25.55
N THR A 57 10.44 -34.45 -26.67
CA THR A 57 11.77 -33.84 -26.67
C THR A 57 11.60 -32.34 -26.72
N LEU A 58 12.16 -31.63 -25.76
CA LEU A 58 12.10 -30.17 -25.63
C LEU A 58 13.46 -29.56 -25.94
N ASP A 59 13.47 -28.35 -26.51
CA ASP A 59 14.69 -27.56 -26.77
C ASP A 59 15.29 -26.90 -25.50
N LEU A 60 14.82 -27.32 -24.33
CA LEU A 60 15.33 -26.89 -23.03
C LEU A 60 16.58 -27.70 -22.66
N LYS A 61 17.61 -27.04 -22.13
CA LYS A 61 18.94 -27.64 -21.94
C LYS A 61 19.52 -27.41 -20.56
N GLN A 62 20.50 -28.22 -20.19
CA GLN A 62 21.27 -28.04 -18.96
C GLN A 62 21.88 -26.63 -18.90
N GLY A 63 21.76 -25.99 -17.73
CA GLY A 63 22.17 -24.59 -17.51
C GLY A 63 21.04 -23.57 -17.69
N GLN A 64 19.90 -23.96 -18.24
CA GLN A 64 18.64 -23.20 -18.09
C GLN A 64 17.99 -23.52 -16.73
N PRO A 65 17.07 -22.68 -16.22
CA PRO A 65 16.39 -22.89 -14.94
C PRO A 65 15.28 -23.96 -15.06
N ILE A 66 15.68 -25.18 -15.44
CA ILE A 66 14.84 -26.36 -15.57
C ILE A 66 15.48 -27.53 -14.81
N LYS A 67 14.68 -28.30 -14.08
CA LYS A 67 15.09 -29.48 -13.32
C LYS A 67 14.17 -30.66 -13.61
N GLN A 68 14.66 -31.86 -13.32
CA GLN A 68 13.83 -33.07 -13.31
C GLN A 68 12.69 -32.93 -12.29
N GLY A 69 11.48 -33.32 -12.69
CA GLY A 69 10.25 -33.18 -11.91
C GLY A 69 9.53 -31.85 -12.10
N ASP A 70 10.09 -30.89 -12.85
CA ASP A 70 9.40 -29.63 -13.11
C ASP A 70 8.18 -29.85 -14.01
N HIS A 71 7.07 -29.19 -13.68
CA HIS A 71 5.86 -29.18 -14.51
C HIS A 71 5.82 -27.94 -15.38
N LEU A 72 5.61 -28.12 -16.68
CA LEU A 72 5.47 -27.04 -17.66
C LEU A 72 4.08 -27.09 -18.32
N LYS A 73 3.52 -25.93 -18.64
CA LYS A 73 2.33 -25.83 -19.48
C LYS A 73 2.69 -26.09 -20.94
N LEU A 74 1.93 -26.95 -21.59
CA LEU A 74 1.98 -27.20 -23.02
C LEU A 74 0.98 -26.29 -23.74
N ILE A 75 1.47 -25.52 -24.71
CA ILE A 75 0.68 -24.52 -25.43
C ILE A 75 0.81 -24.69 -26.95
N ARG A 76 -0.30 -24.57 -27.67
CA ARG A 76 -0.29 -24.51 -29.14
C ARG A 76 -0.37 -23.07 -29.61
N PHE A 77 0.65 -22.64 -30.33
CA PHE A 77 0.64 -21.34 -31.00
C PHE A 77 -0.23 -21.40 -32.26
N GLY A 78 -1.19 -20.49 -32.34
CA GLY A 78 -2.05 -20.25 -33.50
C GLY A 78 -1.64 -18.98 -34.25
N ARG A 79 -2.64 -18.33 -34.86
CA ARG A 79 -2.45 -17.09 -35.64
C ARG A 79 -1.82 -15.96 -34.84
N ASP A 80 -1.01 -15.14 -35.50
CA ASP A 80 -0.45 -13.91 -34.93
C ASP A 80 -1.59 -12.96 -34.52
N ILE A 81 -1.46 -12.33 -33.34
CA ILE A 81 -2.35 -11.28 -32.86
C ILE A 81 -1.73 -9.95 -33.26
N ILE A 82 -2.48 -9.15 -34.02
CA ILE A 82 -2.02 -7.86 -34.56
C ILE A 82 -2.90 -6.76 -33.99
N HIS A 83 -2.29 -5.72 -33.42
CA HIS A 83 -3.02 -4.58 -32.90
C HIS A 83 -3.78 -3.88 -34.04
N PRO A 84 -5.09 -3.62 -33.90
CA PRO A 84 -5.91 -3.14 -35.01
C PRO A 84 -5.44 -1.79 -35.58
N VAL A 85 -5.01 -0.89 -34.68
CA VAL A 85 -4.55 0.47 -35.02
C VAL A 85 -3.06 0.52 -35.39
N SER A 86 -2.15 0.10 -34.49
CA SER A 86 -0.70 0.20 -34.73
C SER A 86 -0.14 -0.80 -35.74
N LYS A 87 -0.92 -1.81 -36.16
CA LYS A 87 -0.49 -2.93 -37.02
C LYS A 87 0.71 -3.72 -36.48
N LYS A 88 1.13 -3.48 -35.24
CA LYS A 88 2.22 -4.20 -34.59
C LYS A 88 1.72 -5.57 -34.14
N LYS A 89 2.52 -6.61 -34.38
CA LYS A 89 2.31 -7.94 -33.80
C LYS A 89 2.47 -7.86 -32.29
N ILE A 90 1.42 -8.23 -31.55
CA ILE A 90 1.36 -8.23 -30.09
C ILE A 90 1.70 -9.60 -29.50
N GLY A 91 1.50 -10.68 -30.28
CA GLY A 91 1.75 -12.04 -29.83
C GLY A 91 1.20 -13.07 -30.81
N ARG A 92 0.96 -14.28 -30.33
CA ARG A 92 0.27 -15.37 -31.04
C ARG A 92 -0.91 -15.83 -30.20
N LYS A 93 -1.99 -16.26 -30.85
CA LYS A 93 -3.11 -16.89 -30.14
C LYS A 93 -2.61 -18.19 -29.49
N GLU A 94 -2.72 -18.32 -28.18
CA GLU A 94 -2.31 -19.52 -27.46
C GLU A 94 -3.54 -20.40 -27.18
N THR A 95 -3.35 -21.72 -27.26
CA THR A 95 -4.33 -22.72 -26.80
C THR A 95 -3.65 -23.60 -25.76
N ASP A 96 -4.21 -23.67 -24.54
CA ASP A 96 -3.70 -24.54 -23.48
C ASP A 96 -4.02 -26.00 -23.83
N LEU A 97 -2.99 -26.85 -23.88
CA LEU A 97 -3.09 -28.29 -24.18
C LEU A 97 -2.95 -29.15 -22.92
N GLY A 98 -2.62 -28.57 -21.76
CA GLY A 98 -2.37 -29.26 -20.50
C GLY A 98 -0.93 -29.10 -20.01
N GLU A 99 -0.44 -30.10 -19.27
CA GLU A 99 0.85 -30.04 -18.59
C GLU A 99 1.77 -31.21 -18.97
N VAL A 100 3.08 -30.96 -18.85
CA VAL A 100 4.14 -31.93 -19.07
C VAL A 100 5.12 -31.92 -17.89
N GLU A 101 5.62 -33.08 -17.50
CA GLU A 101 6.61 -33.23 -16.41
C GLU A 101 7.99 -33.53 -16.99
N ILE A 102 9.03 -32.81 -16.57
CA ILE A 102 10.40 -33.08 -17.00
C ILE A 102 10.91 -34.40 -16.39
N ILE A 103 11.22 -35.36 -17.25
CA ILE A 103 11.82 -36.65 -16.87
C ILE A 103 13.32 -36.50 -16.68
N GLU A 104 13.98 -35.77 -17.60
CA GLU A 104 15.43 -35.69 -17.65
C GLU A 104 15.87 -34.41 -18.35
N VAL A 105 16.88 -33.73 -17.80
CA VAL A 105 17.52 -32.56 -18.42
C VAL A 105 18.88 -32.98 -18.94
N ARG A 106 19.08 -32.95 -20.26
CA ARG A 106 20.36 -33.27 -20.89
C ARG A 106 21.09 -32.02 -21.35
N GLN A 107 22.32 -32.22 -21.83
CA GLN A 107 23.20 -31.13 -22.26
C GLN A 107 22.59 -30.21 -23.33
N ASN A 108 21.81 -30.76 -24.26
CA ASN A 108 21.28 -30.03 -25.43
C ASN A 108 19.75 -30.07 -25.57
N PHE A 109 19.07 -30.92 -24.81
CA PHE A 109 17.61 -31.10 -24.86
C PHE A 109 17.11 -31.67 -23.54
N SER A 110 15.80 -31.62 -23.31
CA SER A 110 15.14 -32.22 -22.15
C SER A 110 14.06 -33.18 -22.60
N LEU A 111 13.85 -34.25 -21.84
CA LEU A 111 12.75 -35.17 -22.05
C LEU A 111 11.63 -34.86 -21.06
N ALA A 112 10.41 -34.78 -21.57
CA ALA A 112 9.23 -34.54 -20.75
C ALA A 112 8.13 -35.57 -21.03
N LYS A 113 7.32 -35.88 -20.03
CA LYS A 113 6.17 -36.77 -20.15
C LYS A 113 4.88 -35.97 -20.19
N LEU A 114 3.95 -36.32 -21.07
CA LEU A 114 2.58 -35.80 -21.03
C LEU A 114 1.86 -36.27 -19.77
N MET A 115 1.27 -35.34 -19.01
CA MET A 115 0.47 -35.66 -17.83
C MET A 115 -0.90 -36.25 -18.20
N ASN A 116 -1.47 -35.78 -19.31
CA ASN A 116 -2.70 -36.34 -19.86
C ASN A 116 -2.41 -37.11 -21.16
N PRO A 117 -2.57 -38.45 -21.18
CA PRO A 117 -2.27 -39.27 -22.35
C PRO A 117 -3.23 -39.05 -23.53
N THR A 118 -4.35 -38.35 -23.32
CA THR A 118 -5.28 -37.96 -24.39
C THR A 118 -4.88 -36.68 -25.11
N THR A 119 -3.90 -35.93 -24.58
CA THR A 119 -3.42 -34.68 -25.17
C THR A 119 -2.67 -34.95 -26.48
N LEU A 120 -3.11 -34.31 -27.57
CA LEU A 120 -2.50 -34.40 -28.90
C LEU A 120 -1.39 -33.35 -29.08
N ALA A 121 -0.25 -33.56 -28.44
CA ALA A 121 0.96 -32.75 -28.62
C ALA A 121 1.59 -32.94 -30.01
N ARG A 122 2.25 -31.91 -30.54
CA ARG A 122 2.94 -31.93 -31.84
C ARG A 122 4.27 -31.18 -31.74
N ALA A 123 5.17 -31.48 -32.68
CA ALA A 123 6.36 -30.66 -32.87
C ALA A 123 5.96 -29.20 -33.17
N SER A 124 6.77 -28.24 -32.69
CA SER A 124 6.51 -26.79 -32.70
C SER A 124 5.45 -26.28 -31.71
N ASP A 125 4.79 -27.14 -30.93
CA ASP A 125 4.06 -26.66 -29.76
C ASP A 125 5.05 -26.04 -28.75
N GLY A 126 4.61 -25.02 -28.02
CA GLY A 126 5.41 -24.36 -27.00
C GLY A 126 5.26 -25.05 -25.65
N VAL A 127 6.30 -24.96 -24.83
CA VAL A 127 6.23 -25.24 -23.40
C VAL A 127 6.63 -23.99 -22.64
N ARG A 128 5.96 -23.72 -21.53
CA ARG A 128 6.36 -22.65 -20.63
C ARG A 128 6.25 -23.08 -19.19
N SER A 129 7.15 -22.61 -18.35
CA SER A 129 6.91 -22.67 -16.92
C SER A 129 5.58 -21.95 -16.63
N PRO A 130 4.71 -22.49 -15.77
CA PRO A 130 3.52 -21.77 -15.38
C PRO A 130 3.92 -20.38 -14.87
N PHE A 131 3.00 -19.42 -14.99
CA PHE A 131 3.19 -18.14 -14.32
C PHE A 131 3.12 -18.41 -12.80
N ASN A 132 4.26 -18.77 -12.23
CA ASN A 132 4.36 -19.11 -10.82
C ASN A 132 4.34 -17.80 -10.06
N GLU A 133 3.23 -17.59 -9.36
CA GLU A 133 3.14 -16.58 -8.33
C GLU A 133 4.05 -17.03 -7.18
N LEU A 134 5.08 -16.23 -6.91
CA LEU A 134 6.01 -16.48 -5.81
C LEU A 134 5.52 -15.74 -4.58
N THR A 135 5.37 -16.45 -3.48
CA THR A 135 4.83 -15.87 -2.25
C THR A 135 5.96 -15.58 -1.26
N PHE A 136 6.03 -14.34 -0.77
CA PHE A 136 7.09 -13.85 0.11
C PHE A 136 6.55 -13.42 1.46
N VAL A 137 7.15 -13.92 2.53
CA VAL A 137 7.00 -13.35 3.87
C VAL A 137 8.22 -12.48 4.18
N VAL A 138 7.99 -11.27 4.67
CA VAL A 138 9.06 -10.28 4.90
C VAL A 138 9.26 -10.10 6.41
N ALA A 139 10.48 -10.36 6.88
CA ALA A 139 10.83 -10.11 8.28
C ALA A 139 11.23 -8.66 8.50
N THR A 140 10.91 -8.13 9.69
CA THR A 140 11.27 -6.75 10.04
C THR A 140 12.79 -6.51 9.94
N PRO A 141 13.21 -5.51 9.14
CA PRO A 141 14.62 -5.22 8.89
C PRO A 141 15.40 -4.91 10.17
N ARG A 142 16.56 -5.56 10.35
CA ARG A 142 17.45 -5.26 11.49
C ARG A 142 18.29 -4.02 11.27
N ILE A 143 18.21 -3.05 12.17
CA ILE A 143 19.03 -1.83 12.11
C ILE A 143 20.35 -2.04 12.89
N LYS A 144 21.46 -2.15 12.16
CA LYS A 144 22.83 -2.37 12.70
C LYS A 144 23.70 -1.10 12.66
N THR A 145 23.08 0.07 12.53
CA THR A 145 23.79 1.36 12.51
C THR A 145 23.56 2.14 13.80
N LYS A 146 24.54 2.99 14.16
CA LYS A 146 24.42 3.90 15.30
C LYS A 146 23.34 4.97 15.10
N LYS A 147 22.92 5.22 13.85
CA LYS A 147 21.76 6.07 13.53
C LYS A 147 20.46 5.32 13.88
N LYS A 148 20.01 5.43 15.13
CA LYS A 148 18.74 4.86 15.64
C LYS A 148 17.48 5.47 15.01
N THR A 149 17.65 6.43 14.11
CA THR A 149 16.58 7.15 13.48
C THR A 149 16.00 6.40 12.28
N ILE A 150 16.34 5.15 11.98
CA ILE A 150 15.74 4.44 10.82
C ILE A 150 14.51 3.68 11.28
N ASP A 151 13.40 3.86 10.57
CA ASP A 151 12.14 3.18 10.83
C ASP A 151 12.13 1.80 10.18
N SER A 152 12.28 0.76 10.99
CA SER A 152 12.28 -0.64 10.56
C SER A 152 10.91 -1.06 10.02
N ASP A 153 9.84 -0.55 10.59
CA ASP A 153 8.49 -1.03 10.33
C ASP A 153 7.97 -0.39 9.05
N LEU A 154 8.23 0.90 8.88
CA LEU A 154 7.99 1.59 7.60
C LEU A 154 8.84 1.00 6.47
N LEU A 155 10.11 0.63 6.75
CA LEU A 155 10.94 -0.03 5.74
C LEU A 155 10.42 -1.42 5.37
N ARG A 156 9.86 -2.18 6.32
CA ARG A 156 9.18 -3.45 6.04
C ARG A 156 7.99 -3.22 5.12
N ILE A 157 7.09 -2.30 5.46
CA ILE A 157 5.87 -1.99 4.69
C ILE A 157 6.25 -1.58 3.26
N GLN A 158 7.22 -0.68 3.09
CA GLN A 158 7.66 -0.26 1.75
C GLN A 158 8.24 -1.42 0.93
N LEU A 159 8.96 -2.34 1.56
CA LEU A 159 9.50 -3.52 0.88
C LEU A 159 8.39 -4.51 0.49
N GLU A 160 7.40 -4.71 1.36
CA GLU A 160 6.20 -5.51 1.07
C GLU A 160 5.39 -4.92 -0.07
N GLU A 161 5.13 -3.61 -0.05
CA GLU A 161 4.43 -2.90 -1.14
C GLU A 161 5.18 -3.05 -2.47
N LYS A 162 6.51 -2.91 -2.46
CA LYS A 162 7.34 -3.04 -3.66
C LYS A 162 7.33 -4.47 -4.20
N LEU A 163 7.42 -5.48 -3.34
CA LEU A 163 7.27 -6.87 -3.75
C LEU A 163 5.87 -7.12 -4.32
N ALA A 164 4.81 -6.76 -3.61
CA ALA A 164 3.42 -6.97 -4.02
C ALA A 164 3.04 -6.20 -5.29
N SER A 165 3.75 -5.12 -5.63
CA SER A 165 3.55 -4.40 -6.90
C SER A 165 4.02 -5.18 -8.12
N HIS A 166 4.83 -6.22 -7.94
CA HIS A 166 5.36 -7.02 -9.03
C HIS A 166 4.34 -8.09 -9.46
N PRO A 167 4.03 -8.26 -10.76
CA PRO A 167 2.95 -9.15 -11.22
C PRO A 167 3.09 -10.62 -10.82
N ARG A 168 4.32 -11.07 -10.57
CA ARG A 168 4.63 -12.47 -10.19
C ARG A 168 4.74 -12.68 -8.70
N PHE A 169 4.69 -11.64 -7.88
CA PHE A 169 5.01 -11.74 -6.46
C PHE A 169 3.76 -11.48 -5.63
N GLN A 170 3.57 -12.30 -4.61
CA GLN A 170 2.52 -12.15 -3.62
C GLN A 170 3.15 -11.97 -2.26
N VAL A 171 2.56 -11.07 -1.46
CA VAL A 171 2.92 -10.88 -0.07
C VAL A 171 1.65 -11.09 0.74
N PRO A 172 1.53 -12.21 1.48
CA PRO A 172 0.34 -12.48 2.27
C PRO A 172 0.28 -11.53 3.47
N SER A 173 -0.93 -11.17 3.88
CA SER A 173 -1.15 -10.42 5.12
C SER A 173 -0.89 -11.32 6.32
N PHE A 174 0.36 -11.38 6.77
CA PHE A 174 0.79 -12.23 7.88
C PHE A 174 1.72 -11.48 8.82
N GLU A 175 1.34 -11.40 10.10
CA GLU A 175 2.11 -10.72 11.14
C GLU A 175 3.25 -11.62 11.66
N LEU A 176 4.32 -11.72 10.87
CA LEU A 176 5.46 -12.59 11.19
C LEU A 176 6.07 -12.28 12.56
N ASP A 177 6.19 -11.00 12.92
CA ASP A 177 6.81 -10.62 14.19
C ASP A 177 5.98 -11.06 15.40
N LEU A 178 4.65 -11.00 15.30
CA LEU A 178 3.75 -11.52 16.33
C LEU A 178 3.90 -13.03 16.46
N TRP A 179 3.88 -13.74 15.33
CA TRP A 179 4.04 -15.19 15.31
C TRP A 179 5.39 -15.63 15.90
N LEU A 180 6.47 -14.91 15.59
CA LEU A 180 7.80 -15.17 16.16
C LEU A 180 7.79 -14.97 17.69
N LEU A 181 7.12 -13.93 18.19
CA LEU A 181 7.00 -13.67 19.63
C LEU A 181 6.21 -14.77 20.35
N GLU A 182 5.06 -15.18 19.81
CA GLU A 182 4.22 -16.25 20.37
C GLU A 182 4.97 -17.58 20.47
N ASN A 183 5.88 -17.85 19.52
CA ASN A 183 6.68 -19.07 19.48
C ASN A 183 8.04 -18.95 20.17
N ASN A 184 8.36 -17.80 20.80
CA ASN A 184 9.67 -17.49 21.39
C ASN A 184 10.84 -17.68 20.41
N LEU A 185 10.64 -17.29 19.15
CA LEU A 185 11.59 -17.42 18.06
C LEU A 185 12.19 -16.08 17.65
N SER A 186 13.39 -16.14 17.08
CA SER A 186 13.97 -15.04 16.32
C SER A 186 13.90 -15.36 14.82
N ALA A 187 14.07 -14.35 13.97
CA ALA A 187 14.15 -14.57 12.52
C ALA A 187 15.25 -15.57 12.07
N GLN A 188 16.33 -15.78 12.86
CA GLN A 188 17.28 -16.86 12.57
C GLN A 188 16.81 -18.20 13.13
N GLY A 189 16.14 -18.21 14.29
CA GLY A 189 15.56 -19.41 14.87
C GLY A 189 14.44 -20.02 14.02
N LEU A 190 13.78 -19.20 13.20
CA LEU A 190 12.79 -19.63 12.21
C LEU A 190 13.37 -20.52 11.11
N LEU A 191 14.66 -20.40 10.76
CA LEU A 191 15.27 -21.08 9.61
C LEU A 191 15.52 -22.59 9.84
N THR A 192 15.04 -23.17 10.93
CA THR A 192 15.15 -24.61 11.17
C THR A 192 13.98 -25.35 10.50
N PRO A 193 14.18 -26.58 9.98
CA PRO A 193 13.11 -27.33 9.30
C PRO A 193 11.82 -27.41 10.12
N LYS A 194 11.92 -27.70 11.42
CA LYS A 194 10.78 -27.76 12.33
C LYS A 194 9.92 -26.49 12.35
N HIS A 195 10.54 -25.31 12.45
CA HIS A 195 9.78 -24.06 12.55
C HIS A 195 9.29 -23.56 11.18
N LEU A 196 10.00 -23.93 10.10
CA LEU A 196 9.53 -23.69 8.74
C LEU A 196 8.28 -24.51 8.41
N ASP A 197 8.24 -25.76 8.85
CA ASP A 197 7.04 -26.61 8.70
C ASP A 197 5.86 -25.98 9.46
N GLN A 198 6.07 -25.54 10.71
CA GLN A 198 5.03 -24.83 11.48
C GLN A 198 4.59 -23.50 10.84
N LEU A 199 5.51 -22.76 10.23
CA LEU A 199 5.17 -21.55 9.49
C LEU A 199 4.31 -21.89 8.27
N SER A 200 4.64 -22.97 7.55
CA SER A 200 3.93 -23.41 6.35
C SER A 200 2.48 -23.82 6.61
N ASP A 201 2.17 -24.28 7.83
CA ASP A 201 0.81 -24.58 8.28
C ASP A 201 -0.05 -23.32 8.45
N GLN A 202 0.58 -22.19 8.79
CA GLN A 202 -0.11 -20.91 9.04
C GLN A 202 -0.16 -20.02 7.80
N VAL A 203 0.93 -19.98 7.03
CA VAL A 203 1.06 -19.14 5.84
C VAL A 203 1.77 -19.91 4.74
N LYS A 204 1.10 -20.02 3.58
CA LYS A 204 1.71 -20.55 2.37
C LYS A 204 2.64 -19.48 1.80
N ALA A 205 3.93 -19.62 2.05
CA ALA A 205 4.96 -18.75 1.50
C ALA A 205 6.05 -19.63 0.87
N ASP A 206 6.62 -19.21 -0.26
CA ASP A 206 7.74 -19.88 -0.92
C ASP A 206 9.08 -19.39 -0.37
N TYR A 207 9.13 -18.11 0.01
CA TYR A 207 10.36 -17.46 0.43
C TYR A 207 10.18 -16.58 1.67
N LEU A 208 11.20 -16.60 2.52
CA LEU A 208 11.39 -15.68 3.62
C LEU A 208 12.46 -14.66 3.26
N LEU A 209 12.09 -13.37 3.26
CA LEU A 209 13.02 -12.26 3.02
C LEU A 209 13.45 -11.64 4.35
N VAL A 210 14.73 -11.79 4.69
CA VAL A 210 15.34 -11.19 5.88
C VAL A 210 16.29 -10.10 5.47
N SER A 211 16.03 -8.87 5.92
CA SER A 211 16.87 -7.73 5.59
C SER A 211 17.49 -7.06 6.82
N SER A 212 18.56 -6.29 6.59
CA SER A 212 19.22 -5.49 7.62
C SER A 212 19.86 -4.25 7.02
N VAL A 213 19.83 -3.16 7.77
CA VAL A 213 20.46 -1.89 7.39
C VAL A 213 21.72 -1.68 8.20
N GLY A 214 22.83 -1.41 7.52
CA GLY A 214 24.12 -1.09 8.12
C GLY A 214 24.76 0.16 7.52
N SER A 215 26.00 0.42 7.89
CA SER A 215 26.80 1.51 7.33
C SER A 215 28.21 1.01 6.99
N ILE A 216 28.68 1.30 5.78
CA ILE A 216 30.02 0.98 5.30
C ILE A 216 30.69 2.28 4.85
N LYS A 217 31.84 2.64 5.43
CA LYS A 217 32.56 3.89 5.12
C LYS A 217 31.64 5.14 5.10
N LYS A 218 30.77 5.27 6.12
CA LYS A 218 29.74 6.32 6.28
C LYS A 218 28.58 6.29 5.28
N LYS A 219 28.54 5.36 4.33
CA LYS A 219 27.40 5.16 3.43
C LYS A 219 26.45 4.10 3.96
N LEU A 220 25.16 4.33 3.79
CA LEU A 220 24.10 3.43 4.22
C LEU A 220 23.96 2.26 3.24
N VAL A 221 23.75 1.05 3.77
CA VAL A 221 23.67 -0.18 2.97
C VAL A 221 22.55 -1.06 3.50
N ILE A 222 21.63 -1.48 2.61
CA ILE A 222 20.68 -2.55 2.89
C ILE A 222 21.28 -3.88 2.44
N SER A 223 21.30 -4.85 3.35
CA SER A 223 21.68 -6.23 3.05
C SER A 223 20.45 -7.09 3.18
N TYR A 224 20.17 -7.96 2.22
CA TYR A 224 19.08 -8.91 2.30
C TYR A 224 19.57 -10.34 2.09
N LYS A 225 18.79 -11.27 2.62
CA LYS A 225 18.93 -12.72 2.46
C LYS A 225 17.55 -13.30 2.14
N LEU A 226 17.48 -14.10 1.10
CA LEU A 226 16.27 -14.80 0.65
C LEU A 226 16.44 -16.28 0.97
N TYR A 227 15.54 -16.82 1.78
CA TYR A 227 15.54 -18.21 2.19
C TYR A 227 14.33 -18.94 1.62
N SER A 228 14.53 -20.18 1.14
CA SER A 228 13.41 -21.07 0.82
C SER A 228 12.71 -21.49 2.10
N THR A 229 11.41 -21.27 2.20
CA THR A 229 10.61 -21.74 3.35
C THR A 229 10.44 -23.25 3.34
N ARG A 230 10.63 -23.91 2.20
CA ARG A 230 10.52 -25.37 2.06
C ARG A 230 11.72 -26.12 2.60
N THR A 231 12.92 -25.57 2.40
CA THR A 231 14.18 -26.25 2.72
C THR A 231 15.03 -25.52 3.76
N GLY A 232 14.71 -24.26 4.06
CA GLY A 232 15.53 -23.37 4.88
C GLY A 232 16.84 -22.92 4.22
N GLN A 233 17.10 -23.32 2.97
CA GLN A 233 18.33 -22.96 2.28
C GLN A 233 18.35 -21.47 1.88
N LEU A 234 19.56 -20.89 1.90
CA LEU A 234 19.81 -19.54 1.43
C LEU A 234 19.91 -19.54 -0.09
N GLU A 235 18.91 -18.96 -0.77
CA GLU A 235 18.85 -18.89 -2.23
C GLU A 235 19.59 -17.66 -2.77
N LYS A 236 19.55 -16.55 -2.02
CA LYS A 236 20.21 -15.31 -2.42
C LYS A 236 20.65 -14.48 -1.23
N GLN A 237 21.78 -13.81 -1.39
CA GLN A 237 22.16 -12.69 -0.54
C GLN A 237 22.78 -11.58 -1.39
N ALA A 238 22.47 -10.34 -1.05
CA ALA A 238 23.12 -9.19 -1.68
C ALA A 238 23.20 -8.00 -0.72
N LYS A 239 24.02 -7.02 -1.10
CA LYS A 239 24.18 -5.74 -0.42
C LYS A 239 23.99 -4.63 -1.43
N ILE A 240 23.12 -3.68 -1.11
CA ILE A 240 22.76 -2.58 -1.98
C ILE A 240 23.06 -1.29 -1.25
N LEU A 241 23.80 -0.40 -1.91
CA LEU A 241 24.03 0.95 -1.43
C LEU A 241 22.71 1.71 -1.48
N SER A 242 22.37 2.41 -0.39
CA SER A 242 21.23 3.33 -0.38
C SER A 242 21.71 4.68 0.14
N ASP A 243 21.23 5.75 -0.47
CA ASP A 243 21.57 7.10 -0.03
C ASP A 243 20.65 7.55 1.12
N GLU A 244 19.41 7.04 1.18
CA GLU A 244 18.42 7.36 2.22
C GLU A 244 17.60 6.14 2.66
N PHE A 245 17.12 6.16 3.91
CA PHE A 245 16.17 5.18 4.47
C PHE A 245 15.08 5.92 5.25
N PRO A 246 13.85 5.38 5.34
CA PRO A 246 12.79 5.97 6.14
C PRO A 246 13.27 6.21 7.56
N ILE A 247 13.04 7.42 8.06
CA ILE A 247 13.55 7.86 9.35
C ILE A 247 12.41 7.76 10.38
N LYS A 248 12.63 7.12 11.54
CA LYS A 248 11.84 7.29 12.76
C LYS A 248 11.91 8.77 13.11
N GLN A 249 10.99 9.54 12.57
CA GLN A 249 10.70 10.83 13.14
C GLN A 249 10.19 10.53 14.53
N ALA A 250 10.95 10.90 15.55
CA ALA A 250 10.33 11.16 16.83
C ALA A 250 9.18 12.11 16.50
N ARG A 251 7.95 11.75 16.86
CA ARG A 251 6.91 12.75 17.11
C ARG A 251 7.38 13.58 18.30
N GLN A 252 8.46 14.33 18.13
CA GLN A 252 8.59 15.59 18.79
C GLN A 252 7.59 16.45 18.06
N GLU A 253 6.47 16.68 18.74
CA GLU A 253 5.66 17.88 18.55
C GLU A 253 6.55 19.10 18.79
N THR A 254 7.49 19.36 17.89
CA THR A 254 7.99 20.71 17.67
C THR A 254 6.97 21.34 16.76
N SER A 255 6.01 21.99 17.41
CA SER A 255 5.12 23.01 16.87
C SER A 255 5.91 24.01 16.01
N GLN A 256 6.23 23.69 14.74
CA GLN A 256 6.60 24.67 13.71
C GLN A 256 6.85 24.15 12.28
N ASN A 257 6.62 22.89 11.91
CA ASN A 257 6.75 22.49 10.50
C ASN A 257 5.40 22.28 9.80
N ASN A 258 4.92 23.36 9.17
CA ASN A 258 3.75 23.45 8.31
C ASN A 258 3.99 22.82 6.91
N ASP A 259 4.50 21.60 6.82
CA ASP A 259 4.53 20.88 5.55
C ASP A 259 3.16 20.23 5.30
N ILE A 260 2.22 21.08 4.90
CA ILE A 260 0.88 20.70 4.40
C ILE A 260 1.07 19.68 3.27
N GLN A 261 0.43 18.51 3.35
CA GLN A 261 0.34 17.54 2.24
C GLN A 261 -0.08 18.26 0.95
N ARG A 262 0.84 18.38 -0.02
CA ARG A 262 0.60 19.13 -1.28
C ARG A 262 0.21 18.26 -2.46
N SER A 263 0.41 16.95 -2.39
CA SER A 263 0.15 16.02 -3.49
C SER A 263 -0.78 14.89 -3.07
N PHE A 264 -1.86 14.69 -3.84
CA PHE A 264 -2.79 13.57 -3.71
C PHE A 264 -2.80 12.68 -4.96
N THR A 265 -1.85 12.90 -5.88
CA THR A 265 -1.73 12.16 -7.13
C THR A 265 -1.22 10.75 -6.82
N ARG A 266 -2.12 9.76 -6.79
CA ARG A 266 -1.77 8.33 -6.75
C ARG A 266 -1.81 7.78 -8.19
N PRO A 267 -0.93 6.85 -8.59
CA PRO A 267 -1.07 6.12 -9.85
C PRO A 267 -2.39 5.32 -9.87
N ASP A 268 -3.06 5.31 -11.03
CA ASP A 268 -4.51 5.13 -11.24
C ASP A 268 -5.14 3.74 -10.93
N ASN A 269 -4.58 2.89 -10.07
CA ASN A 269 -5.10 1.52 -9.82
C ASN A 269 -5.51 1.23 -8.35
N GLY A 270 -6.02 2.23 -7.62
CA GLY A 270 -6.50 2.05 -6.24
C GLY A 270 -8.02 2.05 -6.10
N LEU A 271 -8.56 1.37 -5.08
CA LEU A 271 -9.97 1.43 -4.63
C LEU A 271 -10.45 2.85 -4.24
N VAL A 272 -9.54 3.83 -4.20
CA VAL A 272 -9.81 5.21 -3.80
C VAL A 272 -9.22 6.14 -4.86
N GLN A 273 -10.08 6.98 -5.45
CA GLN A 273 -9.70 8.02 -6.38
C GLN A 273 -9.56 9.35 -5.65
N TYR A 274 -8.52 10.14 -5.95
CA TYR A 274 -8.47 11.53 -5.51
C TYR A 274 -9.58 12.34 -6.19
N VAL A 275 -10.46 12.94 -5.38
CA VAL A 275 -11.58 13.73 -5.91
C VAL A 275 -11.29 15.23 -5.88
N SER A 276 -10.79 15.77 -4.78
CA SER A 276 -10.51 17.21 -4.63
C SER A 276 -9.67 17.52 -3.38
N LYS A 277 -9.00 18.69 -3.38
CA LYS A 277 -8.35 19.31 -2.21
C LYS A 277 -9.00 20.66 -1.95
N GLN A 278 -9.31 20.94 -0.69
CA GLN A 278 -9.75 22.25 -0.23
C GLN A 278 -8.97 22.63 1.02
N GLU A 279 -8.43 23.84 1.02
CA GLU A 279 -7.68 24.38 2.16
C GLU A 279 -8.60 25.27 3.01
N PHE A 280 -8.52 25.10 4.33
CA PHE A 280 -9.31 25.86 5.29
C PHE A 280 -8.40 26.80 6.06
N GLN A 281 -8.74 28.09 6.07
CA GLN A 281 -8.01 29.14 6.78
C GLN A 281 -8.41 29.21 8.27
N TYR A 282 -8.58 28.06 8.91
CA TYR A 282 -8.90 27.94 10.33
C TYR A 282 -8.48 26.56 10.87
N ARG A 283 -8.24 26.49 12.18
CA ARG A 283 -7.92 25.23 12.86
C ARG A 283 -9.14 24.33 12.89
N ILE A 284 -8.99 23.11 12.39
CA ILE A 284 -9.95 22.01 12.55
C ILE A 284 -9.63 21.34 13.90
N VAL A 285 -10.65 21.12 14.71
CA VAL A 285 -10.56 20.33 15.95
C VAL A 285 -10.84 18.87 15.62
N ASP A 286 -11.98 18.62 14.98
CA ASP A 286 -12.50 17.29 14.65
C ASP A 286 -13.51 17.42 13.50
N LEU A 287 -13.90 16.29 12.90
CA LEU A 287 -14.86 16.23 11.79
C LEU A 287 -15.64 14.91 11.80
N ASP A 288 -16.82 14.93 11.20
CA ASP A 288 -17.63 13.72 10.94
C ASP A 288 -18.55 13.95 9.72
N VAL A 289 -19.28 12.92 9.29
CA VAL A 289 -20.20 12.97 8.16
C VAL A 289 -21.59 12.45 8.52
N GLY A 290 -22.63 13.03 7.92
CA GLY A 290 -24.00 12.56 8.11
C GLY A 290 -25.05 13.38 7.34
N ASP A 291 -26.24 12.81 7.16
CA ASP A 291 -27.37 13.45 6.48
C ASP A 291 -28.10 14.41 7.42
N ILE A 292 -27.57 15.62 7.57
CA ILE A 292 -28.09 16.64 8.49
C ILE A 292 -29.43 17.19 7.99
N ASN A 293 -29.63 17.20 6.67
CA ASN A 293 -30.77 17.87 6.06
C ASN A 293 -31.94 16.91 5.73
N GLY A 294 -31.70 15.60 5.69
CA GLY A 294 -32.67 14.54 5.42
C GLY A 294 -32.92 14.27 3.94
N ASP A 295 -31.99 14.63 3.04
CA ASP A 295 -32.13 14.41 1.59
C ASP A 295 -31.48 13.10 1.11
N GLY A 296 -30.95 12.30 2.03
CA GLY A 296 -30.25 11.05 1.78
C GLY A 296 -28.80 11.23 1.34
N ARG A 297 -28.26 12.45 1.37
CA ARG A 297 -26.84 12.73 1.09
C ARG A 297 -26.15 13.22 2.35
N GLU A 298 -24.98 12.69 2.60
CA GLU A 298 -24.18 13.10 3.75
C GLU A 298 -23.50 14.45 3.51
N GLU A 299 -23.58 15.33 4.51
CA GLU A 299 -22.77 16.52 4.63
C GLU A 299 -21.50 16.27 5.44
N LEU A 300 -20.47 17.09 5.21
CA LEU A 300 -19.28 17.12 6.04
C LEU A 300 -19.47 18.12 7.19
N ILE A 301 -19.37 17.65 8.42
CA ILE A 301 -19.41 18.45 9.63
C ILE A 301 -17.97 18.67 10.09
N VAL A 302 -17.58 19.93 10.25
CA VAL A 302 -16.26 20.32 10.76
C VAL A 302 -16.44 21.17 11.99
N ILE A 303 -15.82 20.77 13.10
CA ILE A 303 -15.72 21.64 14.27
C ILE A 303 -14.37 22.36 14.29
N ALA A 304 -14.44 23.65 14.57
CA ALA A 304 -13.30 24.52 14.88
C ALA A 304 -13.41 24.91 16.37
N PRO A 305 -12.43 25.63 16.96
CA PRO A 305 -12.36 25.83 18.42
C PRO A 305 -13.67 26.25 19.10
N ASN A 306 -14.49 27.06 18.42
CA ASN A 306 -15.74 27.61 18.96
C ASN A 306 -16.90 27.64 17.93
N ARG A 307 -16.83 26.83 16.87
CA ARG A 307 -17.89 26.80 15.85
C ARG A 307 -18.00 25.46 15.15
N VAL A 308 -19.24 25.07 14.84
CA VAL A 308 -19.59 23.95 13.97
C VAL A 308 -19.88 24.51 12.58
N ILE A 309 -19.34 23.87 11.54
CA ILE A 309 -19.53 24.26 10.15
C ILE A 309 -19.98 23.05 9.36
N VAL A 310 -21.09 23.17 8.63
CA VAL A 310 -21.62 22.09 7.79
C VAL A 310 -21.37 22.43 6.33
N TYR A 311 -20.77 21.50 5.60
CA TYR A 311 -20.41 21.61 4.20
C TYR A 311 -21.17 20.59 3.37
N ASP A 312 -21.84 21.08 2.33
CA ASP A 312 -22.41 20.28 1.25
C ASP A 312 -21.32 20.06 0.19
N TYR A 313 -21.10 18.80 -0.19
CA TYR A 313 -20.11 18.44 -1.20
C TYR A 313 -20.76 18.25 -2.57
N ARG A 314 -20.59 19.24 -3.46
CA ARG A 314 -21.11 19.19 -4.83
C ARG A 314 -20.06 19.64 -5.84
N ASN A 315 -20.04 18.99 -7.00
CA ASN A 315 -19.16 19.36 -8.11
C ASN A 315 -17.68 19.50 -7.69
N LYS A 316 -17.21 18.57 -6.84
CA LYS A 316 -15.85 18.54 -6.30
C LYS A 316 -15.46 19.75 -5.44
N LYS A 317 -16.43 20.42 -4.82
CA LYS A 317 -16.21 21.58 -3.93
C LYS A 317 -17.07 21.46 -2.68
N LEU A 318 -16.52 21.86 -1.53
CA LEU A 318 -17.26 21.99 -0.28
C LEU A 318 -17.86 23.39 -0.18
N LYS A 319 -19.19 23.45 -0.18
CA LYS A 319 -19.94 24.69 0.02
C LYS A 319 -20.52 24.71 1.41
N GLN A 320 -20.21 25.74 2.18
CA GLN A 320 -20.80 25.89 3.50
C GLN A 320 -22.31 26.12 3.39
N VAL A 321 -23.11 25.30 4.07
CA VAL A 321 -24.58 25.35 4.07
C VAL A 321 -25.17 25.74 5.42
N ALA A 322 -24.48 25.42 6.52
CA ALA A 322 -24.87 25.84 7.86
C ALA A 322 -23.65 26.16 8.73
N ARG A 323 -23.89 26.93 9.80
CA ARG A 323 -22.89 27.27 10.81
C ARG A 323 -23.56 27.47 12.16
N PHE A 324 -22.92 26.99 13.21
CA PHE A 324 -23.20 27.34 14.60
C PHE A 324 -21.93 27.90 15.24
N ARG A 325 -22.05 28.94 16.08
CA ARG A 325 -20.93 29.52 16.82
C ARG A 325 -21.34 29.58 18.29
N ALA A 326 -20.45 29.16 19.18
CA ALA A 326 -20.67 29.32 20.61
C ALA A 326 -20.76 30.82 20.96
N GLU A 327 -21.63 31.16 21.91
CA GLU A 327 -21.85 32.55 22.32
C GLU A 327 -20.67 33.11 23.11
N ASN A 328 -19.98 32.26 23.88
CA ASN A 328 -18.85 32.65 24.72
C ASN A 328 -17.53 32.11 24.15
N GLU A 329 -16.49 32.95 24.15
CA GLU A 329 -15.15 32.62 23.64
C GLU A 329 -14.43 31.54 24.46
N ASN A 330 -14.83 31.33 25.73
CA ASN A 330 -14.30 30.28 26.59
C ASN A 330 -14.85 28.88 26.27
N HIS A 331 -15.87 28.77 25.41
CA HIS A 331 -16.32 27.46 24.94
C HIS A 331 -15.29 26.87 23.97
N GLN A 332 -14.75 25.72 24.34
CA GLN A 332 -13.82 24.94 23.54
C GLN A 332 -14.48 23.63 23.11
N PHE A 333 -14.62 23.44 21.80
CA PHE A 333 -15.10 22.16 21.27
C PHE A 333 -13.94 21.17 21.26
N LEU A 334 -14.22 19.93 21.66
CA LEU A 334 -13.23 18.87 21.86
C LEU A 334 -13.40 17.73 20.86
N GLY A 335 -14.63 17.42 20.46
CA GLY A 335 -14.94 16.36 19.51
C GLY A 335 -16.36 16.49 18.96
N VAL A 336 -16.61 15.81 17.84
CA VAL A 336 -17.94 15.76 17.22
C VAL A 336 -18.26 14.35 16.76
N ASP A 337 -19.52 13.93 16.92
CA ASP A 337 -20.06 12.71 16.31
C ASP A 337 -21.46 13.02 15.74
N VAL A 338 -21.83 12.32 14.66
CA VAL A 338 -23.05 12.59 13.91
C VAL A 338 -23.88 11.31 13.73
N GLY A 339 -25.20 11.43 13.92
CA GLY A 339 -26.13 10.34 13.65
C GLY A 339 -27.57 10.59 14.11
N ASP A 340 -28.52 9.93 13.45
CA ASP A 340 -29.96 9.95 13.76
C ASP A 340 -30.27 9.14 15.03
N ILE A 341 -30.07 9.77 16.20
CA ILE A 341 -30.27 9.16 17.51
C ILE A 341 -31.74 9.25 17.93
N ASN A 342 -32.42 10.34 17.57
CA ASN A 342 -33.83 10.52 17.91
C ASN A 342 -34.81 9.86 16.92
N ARG A 343 -34.32 9.31 15.80
CA ARG A 343 -35.05 8.57 14.77
C ARG A 343 -36.04 9.42 13.98
N ASN A 344 -35.66 10.67 13.71
CA ASN A 344 -36.49 11.59 12.93
C ASN A 344 -36.14 11.58 11.42
N GLY A 345 -35.15 10.78 11.01
CA GLY A 345 -34.68 10.68 9.63
C GLY A 345 -33.70 11.77 9.20
N ARG A 346 -33.14 12.52 10.14
CA ARG A 346 -32.02 13.45 9.95
C ARG A 346 -30.99 13.18 11.04
N ASP A 347 -29.73 13.35 10.71
CA ASP A 347 -28.67 13.17 11.69
C ASP A 347 -28.53 14.39 12.61
N GLU A 348 -28.41 14.13 13.92
CA GLU A 348 -28.05 15.13 14.91
C GLU A 348 -26.52 15.27 15.03
N ILE A 349 -26.06 16.47 15.40
CA ILE A 349 -24.63 16.75 15.62
C ILE A 349 -24.37 16.81 17.12
N PHE A 350 -23.68 15.81 17.65
CA PHE A 350 -23.26 15.74 19.05
C PHE A 350 -21.89 16.37 19.21
N VAL A 351 -21.80 17.47 19.95
CA VAL A 351 -20.54 18.17 20.20
C VAL A 351 -20.13 17.94 21.64
N THR A 352 -18.99 17.28 21.82
CA THR A 352 -18.32 17.26 23.11
C THR A 352 -17.59 18.58 23.29
N GLY A 353 -17.97 19.33 24.33
CA GLY A 353 -17.47 20.68 24.57
C GLY A 353 -17.05 20.89 26.02
N ARG A 354 -16.18 21.86 26.24
CA ARG A 354 -15.81 22.36 27.57
C ARG A 354 -16.14 23.83 27.65
N PHE A 355 -16.74 24.23 28.75
CA PHE A 355 -16.87 25.62 29.15
C PHE A 355 -16.10 25.82 30.45
N ASP A 356 -15.14 26.74 30.42
CA ASP A 356 -14.15 26.93 31.49
C ASP A 356 -13.50 25.60 31.91
N ASN A 357 -13.86 25.08 33.10
CA ASN A 357 -13.27 23.86 33.66
C ASN A 357 -14.25 22.67 33.73
N SER A 358 -15.44 22.80 33.15
CA SER A 358 -16.49 21.77 33.13
C SER A 358 -16.88 21.38 31.71
N LEU A 359 -17.27 20.12 31.50
CA LEU A 359 -17.88 19.76 30.22
C LEU A 359 -19.19 20.52 30.05
N SER A 360 -19.36 21.08 28.87
CA SER A 360 -20.56 21.75 28.39
C SER A 360 -20.79 21.27 26.97
N SER A 361 -21.14 19.98 26.88
CA SER A 361 -21.46 19.32 25.63
C SER A 361 -22.89 19.67 25.22
N PHE A 362 -23.18 19.59 23.93
CA PHE A 362 -24.50 19.95 23.39
C PHE A 362 -24.77 19.22 22.06
N VAL A 363 -26.03 19.20 21.67
CA VAL A 363 -26.55 18.58 20.45
C VAL A 363 -27.19 19.65 19.59
N LEU A 364 -26.84 19.64 18.30
CA LEU A 364 -27.45 20.50 17.30
C LEU A 364 -28.28 19.68 16.32
N GLU A 365 -29.40 20.26 15.89
CA GLU A 365 -30.25 19.69 14.84
C GLU A 365 -30.57 20.77 13.79
N ALA A 366 -30.67 20.37 12.52
CA ALA A 366 -31.22 21.21 11.47
C ALA A 366 -32.73 21.02 11.37
N GLY A 367 -33.47 22.13 11.38
CA GLY A 367 -34.92 22.08 11.15
C GLY A 367 -35.25 21.81 9.67
N PRO A 368 -36.41 21.21 9.36
CA PRO A 368 -36.82 20.94 7.98
C PRO A 368 -36.75 22.20 7.10
N GLY A 369 -35.96 22.15 6.02
CA GLY A 369 -35.77 23.27 5.09
C GLY A 369 -35.07 24.51 5.68
N LYS A 370 -34.54 24.44 6.91
CA LYS A 370 -33.88 25.55 7.60
C LYS A 370 -32.36 25.38 7.57
N LYS A 371 -31.67 26.44 7.16
CA LYS A 371 -30.19 26.50 7.18
C LYS A 371 -29.58 26.75 8.57
N ARG A 372 -30.42 26.96 9.60
CA ARG A 372 -29.96 27.26 10.96
C ARG A 372 -29.99 25.99 11.80
N LEU A 373 -28.83 25.70 12.40
CA LEU A 373 -28.69 24.71 13.45
C LEU A 373 -29.31 25.25 14.75
N LYS A 374 -30.05 24.41 15.44
CA LYS A 374 -30.64 24.70 16.74
C LYS A 374 -30.11 23.73 17.77
N LYS A 375 -29.82 24.22 18.97
CA LYS A 375 -29.55 23.35 20.10
C LYS A 375 -30.85 22.64 20.51
N THR A 376 -30.77 21.32 20.66
CA THR A 376 -31.87 20.48 21.15
C THR A 376 -31.58 19.92 22.55
N TRP A 377 -30.30 19.85 22.91
CA TRP A 377 -29.83 19.47 24.24
C TRP A 377 -28.51 20.21 24.49
N ASP A 378 -28.33 20.86 25.63
CA ASP A 378 -27.11 21.63 25.91
C ASP A 378 -26.74 21.68 27.39
N GLU A 379 -25.55 22.23 27.65
CA GLU A 379 -24.95 22.38 28.98
C GLU A 379 -24.81 21.06 29.74
N VAL A 380 -24.51 19.97 29.01
CA VAL A 380 -24.39 18.65 29.62
C VAL A 380 -22.97 18.23 29.91
N ASN A 381 -22.80 17.66 31.09
CA ASN A 381 -21.52 17.19 31.62
C ASN A 381 -21.20 15.76 31.16
N LEU A 382 -21.22 15.53 29.85
CA LEU A 382 -21.03 14.21 29.24
C LEU A 382 -20.05 14.28 28.06
N TYR A 383 -19.19 13.27 27.95
CA TYR A 383 -18.54 12.93 26.70
C TYR A 383 -19.52 12.17 25.81
N PHE A 384 -19.56 12.50 24.53
CA PHE A 384 -20.34 11.76 23.53
C PHE A 384 -19.42 10.89 22.67
N ARG A 385 -19.94 9.72 22.30
CA ARG A 385 -19.48 8.92 21.16
C ARG A 385 -20.65 8.26 20.48
N ILE A 386 -20.64 8.23 19.15
CA ILE A 386 -21.60 7.44 18.39
C ILE A 386 -20.86 6.25 17.78
N ILE A 387 -21.44 5.06 17.92
CA ILE A 387 -20.98 3.86 17.22
C ILE A 387 -21.95 3.53 16.09
N HIS A 388 -21.42 3.13 14.94
CA HIS A 388 -22.19 2.76 13.74
C HIS A 388 -21.93 1.29 13.36
N PRO A 389 -22.55 0.30 14.05
CA PRO A 389 -22.36 -1.09 13.68
C PRO A 389 -23.04 -1.40 12.35
N PHE A 390 -22.35 -2.15 11.49
CA PHE A 390 -22.80 -2.45 10.12
C PHE A 390 -24.21 -3.09 10.11
N GLY A 391 -25.10 -2.53 9.28
CA GLY A 391 -26.48 -3.02 9.14
C GLY A 391 -27.41 -2.70 10.32
N THR A 392 -26.95 -1.92 11.30
CA THR A 392 -27.75 -1.51 12.46
C THR A 392 -27.79 0.01 12.60
N ARG A 393 -28.67 0.51 13.46
CA ARG A 393 -28.79 1.95 13.72
C ARG A 393 -27.66 2.46 14.61
N PRO A 394 -27.27 3.74 14.48
CA PRO A 394 -26.27 4.34 15.34
C PRO A 394 -26.72 4.27 16.82
N THR A 395 -25.74 4.10 17.71
CA THR A 395 -25.97 4.08 19.16
C THR A 395 -25.11 5.14 19.83
N LEU A 396 -25.75 6.01 20.62
CA LEU A 396 -25.05 7.00 21.43
C LEU A 396 -24.52 6.34 22.71
N LEU A 397 -23.22 6.49 22.93
CA LEU A 397 -22.54 6.23 24.18
C LEU A 397 -22.24 7.57 24.86
N ALA A 398 -22.51 7.65 26.17
CA ALA A 398 -22.21 8.83 26.95
C ALA A 398 -21.51 8.47 28.25
N GLN A 399 -20.54 9.29 28.66
CA GLN A 399 -19.77 9.09 29.88
C GLN A 399 -19.65 10.40 30.66
N ALA A 400 -19.95 10.38 31.95
CA ALA A 400 -19.69 11.50 32.86
C ALA A 400 -18.19 11.55 33.22
N PRO A 401 -17.62 12.75 33.47
CA PRO A 401 -16.26 12.85 34.00
C PRO A 401 -16.20 12.19 35.38
N GLY A 402 -15.11 11.45 35.62
CA GLY A 402 -14.86 10.73 36.88
C GLY A 402 -14.36 11.60 38.02
#